data_AF-I2DZT0-F1
#
_entry.id   AF-I2DZT0-F1
#
_cell.length_a   1.000
_cell.length_b   1.000
_cell.length_c   1.000
_cell.angle_alpha   90.00
_cell.angle_beta   90.00
_cell.angle_gamma   90.00
#
_symmetry.space_group_name_H-M   'P 1'
#
loop_
_entity.id
_entity.type
_entity.pdbx_description
1 polymer ?
#
loop_
_entity_poly.entity_id
_entity_poly.type
_entity_poly.pdbx_seq_one_letter_code
_entity_poly.pdbx_strand_id
1 'polypeptide(L)' 'MFVWLELPPPWRADDFAANAKARGVVVMPSSAFAVDRSEIEHGVRINLACATSRDQRVSASRLLTATLKDRPRALFGTI' A
#
# COMPACT_ATOMS: atom_id res chain seq x y z
N MET A 1 -9.67 -3.50 12.83
CA MET A 1 -10.23 -2.39 12.02
C MET A 1 -9.28 -2.10 10.86
N PHE A 2 -9.80 -1.96 9.64
CA PHE A 2 -9.01 -1.61 8.47
C PHE A 2 -9.71 -0.53 7.65
N VAL A 3 -8.96 0.13 6.78
CA VAL A 3 -9.51 0.95 5.70
C VAL A 3 -9.01 0.42 4.37
N TRP A 4 -9.85 0.54 3.34
CA TRP A 4 -9.45 0.34 1.97
C TRP A 4 -9.03 1.68 1.39
N LEU A 5 -7.88 1.72 0.75
CA LEU A 5 -7.38 2.89 0.04
C LEU A 5 -7.30 2.56 -1.44
N GLU A 6 -8.21 3.14 -2.22
CA GLU A 6 -8.12 3.18 -3.68
C GLU A 6 -6.91 4.05 -4.06
N LEU A 7 -6.09 3.57 -4.98
CA LEU A 7 -4.88 4.24 -5.41
C LEU A 7 -5.16 5.04 -6.69
N PRO A 8 -4.75 6.31 -6.75
CA PRO A 8 -4.85 7.08 -7.99
C PRO A 8 -3.84 6.55 -9.02
N PRO A 9 -4.15 6.63 -10.34
CA PRO A 9 -3.15 6.41 -11.37
C PRO A 9 -1.91 7.30 -11.15
N PRO A 10 -0.68 6.83 -11.43
CA PRO A 10 -0.33 5.56 -12.07
C PRO A 10 -0.01 4.41 -11.10
N TRP A 11 -0.46 4.47 -9.84
CA TRP A 11 -0.12 3.45 -8.85
C TRP A 11 -0.78 2.09 -9.15
N ARG A 12 0.05 1.03 -9.18
CA ARG A 12 -0.40 -0.36 -9.05
C ARG A 12 -0.33 -0.77 -7.58
N ALA A 13 -1.22 -1.67 -7.15
CA ALA A 13 -1.30 -2.10 -5.76
C ALA A 13 0.01 -2.70 -5.23
N ASP A 14 0.62 -3.62 -5.98
CA ASP A 14 1.87 -4.30 -5.58
C ASP A 14 3.07 -3.33 -5.54
N ASP A 15 3.18 -2.44 -6.53
CA ASP A 15 4.22 -1.41 -6.55
C ASP A 15 4.08 -0.47 -5.35
N PHE A 16 2.86 -0.04 -5.02
CA PHE A 16 2.62 0.79 -3.85
C PHE A 16 3.01 0.06 -2.56
N ALA A 17 2.60 -1.21 -2.41
CA ALA A 17 2.94 -2.03 -1.26
C ALA A 17 4.47 -2.21 -1.10
N ALA A 18 5.20 -2.41 -2.21
CA ALA A 18 6.66 -2.48 -2.18
C ALA A 18 7.31 -1.15 -1.80
N ASN A 19 6.85 -0.04 -2.37
CA ASN A 19 7.39 1.29 -2.08
C ASN A 19 7.12 1.70 -0.62
N ALA A 20 5.94 1.39 -0.09
CA ALA A 20 5.62 1.60 1.31
C ALA A 20 6.49 0.73 2.23
N LYS A 21 6.69 -0.56 1.88
CA LYS A 21 7.54 -1.49 2.63
C LYS A 21 8.98 -1.01 2.67
N ALA A 22 9.51 -0.50 1.56
CA ALA A 22 10.85 0.08 1.50
C ALA A 22 11.02 1.30 2.43
N ARG A 23 9.92 1.97 2.80
CA ARG A 23 9.88 3.07 3.78
C ARG A 23 9.51 2.62 5.19
N GLY A 24 9.40 1.31 5.43
CA GLY A 24 9.13 0.73 6.75
C GLY A 24 7.66 0.56 7.11
N VAL A 25 6.72 0.71 6.16
CA VAL A 25 5.29 0.48 6.39
C VAL A 25 4.77 -0.64 5.50
N VAL A 26 4.15 -1.65 6.09
CA VAL A 26 3.56 -2.77 5.34
C VAL A 26 2.06 -2.53 5.17
N VAL A 27 1.58 -2.64 3.93
CA VAL A 27 0.16 -2.67 3.57
C VAL A 27 -0.12 -3.92 2.75
N MET A 28 -1.38 -4.35 2.68
CA MET A 28 -1.76 -5.53 1.89
C MET A 28 -2.31 -5.07 0.52
N PRO A 29 -1.68 -5.44 -0.60
CA PRO A 29 -2.18 -5.10 -1.92
C PRO A 29 -3.47 -5.86 -2.25
N SER A 30 -4.29 -5.32 -3.15
CA SER A 30 -5.53 -5.95 -3.63
C SER A 30 -5.29 -7.32 -4.28
N SER A 31 -4.13 -7.52 -4.89
CA SER A 31 -3.66 -8.81 -5.43
C SER A 31 -3.68 -9.95 -4.42
N ALA A 32 -3.46 -9.67 -3.13
CA ALA A 32 -3.52 -10.66 -2.05
C ALA A 32 -4.94 -11.17 -1.76
N PHE A 33 -5.97 -10.50 -2.27
CA PHE A 33 -7.39 -10.85 -2.10
C PHE A 33 -8.06 -11.26 -3.41
N ALA A 34 -7.36 -11.19 -4.53
CA ALA A 34 -7.90 -11.55 -5.82
C ALA A 34 -8.14 -13.06 -5.91
N VAL A 35 -9.35 -13.45 -6.32
CA VAL A 35 -9.74 -14.86 -6.48
C VAL A 35 -9.46 -15.34 -7.91
N ASP A 36 -9.36 -14.43 -8.88
CA ASP A 36 -9.03 -14.69 -10.26
C ASP A 36 -8.02 -13.66 -10.83
N ARG A 37 -7.78 -13.71 -12.14
CA ARG A 37 -6.85 -12.81 -12.86
C ARG A 37 -7.57 -11.65 -13.58
N SER A 38 -8.80 -11.32 -13.19
CA SER A 38 -9.53 -10.16 -13.74
C SER A 38 -8.81 -8.84 -13.42
N GLU A 39 -9.22 -7.72 -14.03
CA GLU A 39 -8.62 -6.42 -13.69
C GLU A 39 -8.86 -6.10 -12.21
N ILE A 40 -7.78 -6.25 -11.43
CA ILE A 40 -7.81 -5.99 -9.99
C ILE A 40 -7.72 -4.48 -9.78
N GLU A 41 -8.74 -3.94 -9.11
CA GLU A 41 -8.74 -2.56 -8.62
C GLU A 41 -7.40 -2.25 -7.94
N HIS A 42 -6.77 -1.14 -8.31
CA HIS A 42 -5.52 -0.73 -7.70
C HIS A 42 -5.81 -0.14 -6.32
N GLY A 43 -5.79 -1.00 -5.31
CA GLY A 43 -6.10 -0.63 -3.92
C GLY A 43 -5.22 -1.37 -2.93
N VAL A 44 -5.10 -0.81 -1.72
CA VAL A 44 -4.44 -1.48 -0.59
C VAL A 44 -5.32 -1.46 0.65
N ARG A 45 -5.24 -2.53 1.44
CA ARG A 45 -5.83 -2.61 2.78
C ARG A 45 -4.82 -2.12 3.82
N ILE A 46 -5.20 -1.12 4.60
CA ILE A 46 -4.42 -0.56 5.72
C ILE A 46 -5.03 -1.02 7.04
N ASN A 47 -4.26 -1.77 7.84
CA ASN A 47 -4.70 -2.20 9.17
C ASN A 47 -4.42 -1.11 10.20
N LEU A 48 -5.45 -0.66 10.92
CA LEU A 48 -5.35 0.40 11.92
C LEU A 48 -5.07 -0.10 13.34
N ALA A 49 -5.22 -1.41 13.57
CA ALA A 49 -5.08 -2.03 14.89
C ALA A 49 -3.69 -2.65 15.14
N CYS A 50 -2.84 -2.73 14.12
CA CYS A 50 -1.52 -3.37 14.24
C CYS A 50 -0.48 -2.50 14.96
N ALA A 51 -0.69 -1.18 14.97
CA ALA A 51 0.24 -0.25 15.60
C ALA A 51 0.04 -0.22 17.13
N THR A 52 1.14 -0.26 17.87
CA THR A 52 1.17 -0.35 19.34
C THR A 52 1.02 1.00 20.04
N SER A 53 1.10 2.11 19.29
CA SER A 53 0.91 3.46 19.83
C SER A 53 0.23 4.40 18.83
N ARG A 54 -0.27 5.54 19.33
CA ARG A 54 -0.81 6.62 18.49
C ARG A 54 0.28 7.23 17.61
N ASP A 55 1.48 7.41 18.14
CA ASP A 55 2.60 7.99 17.40
C ASP A 55 3.06 7.09 16.25
N GLN A 56 3.09 5.77 16.46
CA GLN A 56 3.40 4.82 15.39
C GLN A 56 2.36 4.90 14.26
N ARG A 57 1.06 5.04 14.59
CA ARG A 57 -0.01 5.24 13.58
C ARG A 57 0.18 6.54 12.81
N VAL A 58 0.44 7.65 13.50
CA VAL A 58 0.65 8.96 12.85
C VAL A 58 1.87 8.91 11.92
N SER A 59 2.98 8.32 12.38
CA SER A 59 4.19 8.16 11.57
C SER A 59 3.95 7.28 10.34
N ALA A 60 3.26 6.14 10.48
CA ALA A 60 2.92 5.28 9.37
C ALA A 60 2.02 5.98 8.34
N SER A 61 0.98 6.71 8.78
CA SER A 61 0.14 7.50 7.88
C SER A 61 0.93 8.57 7.12
N ARG A 62 1.88 9.25 7.77
CA ARG A 62 2.74 10.23 7.09
C ARG A 62 3.61 9.59 6.01
N LEU A 63 4.14 8.39 6.27
CA LEU A 63 4.93 7.64 5.29
C LEU A 63 4.08 7.18 4.11
N LEU A 64 2.84 6.74 4.33
CA LEU A 64 1.90 6.39 3.27
C LEU A 64 1.55 7.61 2.41
N THR A 65 1.27 8.77 3.01
CA THR A 65 1.03 10.02 2.28
C THR A 65 2.26 10.45 1.48
N ALA A 66 3.47 10.34 2.05
CA ALA A 66 4.70 10.64 1.33
C ALA A 66 4.96 9.67 0.18
N THR A 67 4.50 8.43 0.29
CA THR A 67 4.59 7.43 -0.79
C THR A 67 3.64 7.81 -1.91
N LEU A 68 2.37 8.12 -1.62
CA LEU A 68 1.37 8.52 -2.61
C LEU A 68 1.79 9.76 -3.43
N LYS A 69 2.47 10.71 -2.79
CA LYS A 69 2.96 11.95 -3.43
C LYS A 69 4.17 11.74 -4.33
N ASP A 70 4.85 10.60 -4.20
CA ASP A 70 5.99 10.25 -5.04
C ASP A 70 5.52 9.55 -6.32
N ARG A 71 6.43 9.31 -7.25
CA ARG A 71 6.14 8.50 -8.44
C ARG A 71 6.37 7.01 -8.13
N PRO A 72 5.57 6.09 -8.71
CA PRO A 72 5.84 4.67 -8.58
C PRO A 72 7.24 4.36 -9.10
N ARG A 73 8.06 3.76 -8.25
CA ARG A 73 9.22 2.99 -8.71
C ARG A 73 8.71 1.58 -8.95
N ALA A 74 8.87 1.07 -10.16
CA ALA A 74 8.64 -0.34 -10.45
C ALA A 74 9.63 -1.14 -9.60
N LEU A 75 9.14 -1.74 -8.52
CA LEU A 75 9.93 -2.62 -7.65
C LEU A 75 9.66 -4.09 -7.97
N PHE A 76 8.60 -4.37 -8.74
CA PHE A 76 8.32 -5.68 -9.31
C PHE A 76 8.34 -5.58 -10.84
N GLY A 77 9.34 -6.21 -11.45
CA GLY A 77 9.53 -6.13 -12.91
C GLY A 77 10.88 -6.70 -13.35
N THR A 78 11.14 -7.98 -13.07
CA THR A 78 12.06 -8.84 -13.83
C THR A 78 11.77 -10.29 -13.42
N ILE A 79 10.89 -10.96 -14.17
CA ILE A 79 10.91 -12.42 -14.38
C ILE A 79 10.50 -12.64 -15.83
#